data_AF-A0A2K8LWL1-F1
#
_entry.id   AF-A0A2K8LWL1-F1
#
_cell.length_a   1.000
_cell.length_b   1.000
_cell.length_c   1.000
_cell.angle_alpha   90.00
_cell.angle_beta   90.00
_cell.angle_gamma   90.00
#
_symmetry.space_group_name_H-M   'P 1'
#
loop_
_entity.id
_entity.type
_entity.pdbx_description
1 polymer ?
#
loop_
_entity_poly.entity_id
_entity_poly.type
_entity_poly.pdbx_seq_one_letter_code
_entity_poly.pdbx_strand_id
1 'polypeptide(L)'
;MDDAGRCLLSVAWNIRTGGPRADPRADEVRGRLRTVCRELGHAACRFAAAEVGGDPVPLLRLADRAYEVDTLLLLVGTSLIPDPGRDARWWGEIERLMGEVDGMVAGASAVLGGVLV
;
A
#
# COMPACT_ATOMS: atom_id res chain seq x y z
N MET A 1 -3.57 -12.14 13.26
CA MET A 1 -2.61 -12.11 12.13
C MET A 1 -3.25 -12.49 10.80
N ASP A 2 -3.96 -13.62 10.70
CA ASP A 2 -4.58 -14.10 9.45
C ASP A 2 -5.50 -13.06 8.77
N ASP A 3 -6.42 -12.44 9.52
CA ASP A 3 -7.30 -11.39 8.97
C ASP A 3 -6.55 -10.15 8.48
N ALA A 4 -5.47 -9.77 9.16
CA ALA A 4 -4.62 -8.66 8.72
C ALA A 4 -3.86 -9.02 7.42
N GLY A 5 -3.41 -10.28 7.30
CA GLY A 5 -2.85 -10.81 6.06
C GLY A 5 -3.85 -10.78 4.90
N ARG A 6 -5.08 -11.25 5.13
CA ARG A 6 -6.17 -11.18 4.14
C ARG A 6 -6.54 -9.75 3.77
N CYS A 7 -6.51 -8.82 4.73
CA CYS A 7 -6.76 -7.40 4.48
C CYS A 7 -5.73 -6.83 3.49
N LEU A 8 -4.43 -7.07 3.73
CA LEU A 8 -3.36 -6.64 2.82
C LEU A 8 -3.49 -7.28 1.43
N LEU A 9 -3.82 -8.56 1.35
CA LEU A 9 -4.07 -9.24 0.07
C LEU A 9 -5.26 -8.63 -0.68
N SER A 10 -6.31 -8.24 0.04
CA SER A 10 -7.47 -7.55 -0.53
C SER A 10 -7.10 -6.16 -1.06
N VAL A 11 -6.29 -5.39 -0.32
CA VAL A 11 -5.74 -4.10 -0.79
C VAL A 11 -4.91 -4.31 -2.06
N ALA A 12 -3.95 -5.24 -2.04
CA ALA A 12 -3.11 -5.54 -3.21
C ALA A 12 -3.95 -5.91 -4.45
N TRP A 13 -5.02 -6.69 -4.27
CA TRP A 13 -5.93 -7.07 -5.35
C TRP A 13 -6.72 -5.86 -5.91
N ASN A 14 -7.10 -4.92 -5.04
CA ASN A 14 -7.94 -3.78 -5.43
C ASN A 14 -7.17 -2.60 -5.99
N ILE A 15 -5.84 -2.51 -5.80
CA ILE A 15 -5.01 -1.47 -6.42
C ILE A 15 -5.02 -1.65 -7.94
N ARG A 16 -5.67 -0.74 -8.66
CA ARG A 16 -5.84 -0.80 -10.12
C ARG A 16 -4.82 0.05 -10.86
N THR A 17 -4.17 -0.52 -11.87
CA THR A 17 -3.30 0.23 -12.81
C THR A 17 -4.08 0.78 -13.98
N GLY A 18 -3.60 1.86 -14.57
CA GLY A 18 -4.25 2.55 -15.68
C GLY A 18 -5.42 3.45 -15.27
N GLY A 19 -5.97 4.16 -16.24
CA GLY A 19 -7.02 5.16 -16.05
C GLY A 19 -7.12 6.10 -17.25
N PRO A 20 -8.07 7.05 -17.24
CA PRO A 20 -8.26 8.01 -18.34
C PRO A 20 -7.02 8.84 -18.66
N ARG A 21 -6.21 9.12 -17.63
CA ARG A 21 -4.84 9.65 -17.77
C ARG A 21 -3.86 8.64 -17.19
N ALA A 22 -3.50 7.63 -17.97
CA ALA A 22 -2.42 6.72 -17.61
C ALA A 22 -1.15 7.56 -17.35
N ASP A 23 -0.65 7.50 -16.13
CA ASP A 23 0.55 8.17 -15.67
C ASP A 23 1.55 7.09 -15.23
N PRO A 24 2.69 6.93 -15.94
CA PRO A 24 3.70 5.92 -15.60
C PRO A 24 4.17 6.04 -14.14
N ARG A 25 4.21 7.26 -13.60
CA ARG A 25 4.61 7.50 -12.21
C ARG A 25 3.57 6.95 -11.23
N ALA A 26 2.28 7.11 -11.54
CA ALA A 26 1.21 6.55 -10.74
C ALA A 26 1.21 5.02 -10.78
N ASP A 27 1.47 4.44 -11.95
CA ASP A 27 1.56 2.99 -12.12
C ASP A 27 2.76 2.40 -11.38
N GLU A 28 3.89 3.11 -11.30
CA GLU A 28 5.05 2.71 -10.49
C GLU A 28 4.71 2.65 -9.00
N VAL A 29 4.08 3.70 -8.46
CA VAL A 29 3.66 3.73 -7.05
C VAL A 29 2.67 2.60 -6.74
N ARG A 30 1.68 2.39 -7.60
CA ARG A 30 0.70 1.29 -7.46
C ARG A 30 1.37 -0.08 -7.54
N GLY A 31 2.32 -0.24 -8.45
CA GLY A 31 3.12 -1.47 -8.56
C GLY A 31 3.83 -1.77 -7.25
N ARG A 32 4.51 -0.77 -6.67
CA ARG A 32 5.19 -0.91 -5.38
C ARG A 32 4.24 -1.29 -4.25
N LEU A 33 3.13 -0.56 -4.09
CA LEU A 33 2.13 -0.85 -3.05
C LEU A 33 1.54 -2.26 -3.18
N ARG A 34 1.24 -2.67 -4.41
CA ARG A 34 0.72 -4.01 -4.71
C ARG A 34 1.72 -5.10 -4.30
N THR A 35 2.99 -4.94 -4.65
CA THR A 35 4.04 -5.90 -4.28
C THR A 35 4.16 -6.01 -2.76
N VAL A 36 4.35 -4.89 -2.07
CA VAL A 36 4.52 -4.83 -0.61
C VAL A 36 3.32 -5.45 0.12
N CYS A 37 2.10 -5.03 -0.21
CA CYS A 37 0.89 -5.55 0.42
C CYS A 37 0.72 -7.05 0.14
N ARG A 38 1.04 -7.51 -1.07
CA ARG A 38 0.93 -8.93 -1.41
C ARG A 38 1.92 -9.79 -0.64
N GLU A 39 3.17 -9.37 -0.57
CA GLU A 39 4.24 -10.12 0.07
C GLU A 39 4.04 -10.21 1.59
N LEU A 40 3.77 -9.07 2.24
CA LEU A 40 3.45 -9.03 3.66
C LEU A 40 2.13 -9.75 3.98
N GLY A 41 1.13 -9.65 3.10
CA GLY A 41 -0.14 -10.36 3.25
C GLY A 41 0.05 -11.88 3.27
N HIS A 42 0.80 -12.42 2.31
CA HIS A 42 1.14 -13.84 2.29
C HIS A 42 2.01 -14.26 3.47
N ALA A 43 2.98 -13.43 3.86
CA ALA A 43 3.83 -13.69 5.01
C ALA A 43 3.02 -13.74 6.32
N ALA A 44 2.08 -12.82 6.51
CA ALA A 44 1.18 -12.81 7.66
C ALA A 44 0.27 -14.03 7.72
N CYS A 45 -0.27 -14.49 6.59
CA CYS A 45 -1.05 -15.74 6.56
C CYS A 45 -0.18 -16.97 6.89
N ARG A 46 1.07 -17.03 6.40
CA ARG A 46 1.99 -18.11 6.75
C ARG A 46 2.35 -18.09 8.24
N PHE A 47 2.63 -16.91 8.78
CA PHE A 47 2.89 -16.72 10.21
C PHE A 47 1.73 -17.20 11.05
N ALA A 48 0.50 -16.78 10.72
CA ALA A 48 -0.71 -17.18 11.45
C ALA A 48 -1.01 -18.69 11.38
N ALA A 49 -0.52 -19.39 10.36
CA ALA A 49 -0.66 -20.84 10.25
C ALA A 49 0.35 -21.61 11.12
N ALA A 50 1.49 -21.00 11.46
CA ALA A 50 2.55 -21.61 12.25
C ALA A 50 2.50 -21.20 13.74
N GLU A 51 2.10 -19.95 14.01
CA GLU A 51 2.16 -19.33 15.33
C GLU A 51 0.76 -18.87 15.78
N VAL A 52 0.46 -19.04 17.06
CA VAL A 52 -0.76 -18.51 17.67
C VAL A 52 -0.50 -17.10 18.21
N GLY A 53 -1.20 -16.10 17.67
CA GLY A 53 -1.13 -14.72 18.15
C GLY A 53 -0.36 -13.79 17.21
N GLY A 54 0.25 -12.75 17.78
CA GLY A 54 0.93 -11.67 17.06
C GLY A 54 0.09 -10.39 16.97
N ASP A 55 0.76 -9.24 16.98
CA ASP A 55 0.13 -7.91 16.88
C ASP A 55 -0.24 -7.60 15.41
N PRO A 56 -1.54 -7.54 15.05
CA PRO A 56 -1.95 -7.24 13.69
C PRO A 56 -1.85 -5.75 13.34
N VAL A 57 -1.70 -4.86 14.33
CA VAL A 57 -1.86 -3.42 14.15
C VAL A 57 -0.88 -2.84 13.11
N PRO A 58 0.41 -3.21 13.05
CA PRO A 58 1.32 -2.71 12.03
C PRO A 58 0.88 -3.05 10.60
N LEU A 59 0.36 -4.26 10.38
CA LEU A 59 -0.14 -4.71 9.07
C LEU A 59 -1.42 -3.96 8.67
N LEU A 60 -2.32 -3.74 9.63
CA LEU A 60 -3.56 -3.00 9.37
C LEU A 60 -3.31 -1.52 9.07
N ARG A 61 -2.36 -0.89 9.77
CA ARG A 61 -1.94 0.49 9.49
C ARG A 61 -1.31 0.62 8.10
N LEU A 62 -0.49 -0.35 7.72
CA LEU A 62 0.07 -0.39 6.37
C LEU A 62 -1.02 -0.55 5.31
N ALA A 63 -2.01 -1.41 5.54
CA ALA A 63 -3.13 -1.61 4.62
C ALA A 63 -3.96 -0.33 4.42
N ASP A 64 -4.28 0.37 5.53
CA ASP A 64 -4.98 1.64 5.52
C ASP A 64 -4.20 2.70 4.72
N ARG A 65 -2.91 2.81 4.98
CA ARG A 65 -2.06 3.78 4.29
C ARG A 65 -1.89 3.47 2.80
N ALA A 66 -1.75 2.20 2.42
CA ALA A 66 -1.70 1.80 1.02
C ALA A 66 -3.01 2.13 0.28
N TYR A 67 -4.16 1.93 0.93
CA TYR A 67 -5.47 2.29 0.38
C TYR A 67 -5.63 3.82 0.21
N GLU A 68 -5.16 4.61 1.18
CA GLU A 68 -5.17 6.07 1.12
C GLU A 68 -4.35 6.58 -0.07
N VAL A 69 -3.13 6.05 -0.28
CA VAL A 69 -2.29 6.42 -1.42
C VAL A 69 -2.95 6.07 -2.75
N ASP A 70 -3.52 4.86 -2.91
CA ASP A 70 -4.19 4.48 -4.16
C ASP A 70 -5.42 5.37 -4.44
N THR A 71 -6.13 5.78 -3.39
CA THR A 71 -7.25 6.72 -3.49
C THR A 71 -6.80 8.09 -4.02
N LEU A 72 -5.68 8.63 -3.52
CA LEU A 72 -5.14 9.89 -4.04
C LEU A 72 -4.66 9.74 -5.49
N LEU A 73 -4.06 8.61 -5.86
CA LEU A 73 -3.65 8.33 -7.24
C LEU A 73 -4.85 8.24 -8.19
N LEU A 74 -6.02 7.81 -7.71
CA LEU A 74 -7.26 7.89 -8.49
C LEU A 74 -7.65 9.35 -8.76
N LEU A 75 -7.53 10.25 -7.78
CA LEU A 75 -7.84 11.68 -7.97
C LEU A 75 -6.91 12.35 -8.99
N VAL A 76 -5.63 11.99 -8.99
CA VAL A 76 -4.66 12.46 -10.00
C VAL A 76 -5.00 11.92 -11.39
N GLY A 77 -5.24 10.61 -11.51
CA GLY A 77 -5.44 9.94 -12.81
C GLY A 77 -6.82 10.11 -13.46
N THR A 78 -7.83 10.60 -12.72
CA THR A 78 -9.21 10.76 -13.21
C THR A 78 -9.61 12.19 -13.53
N SER A 79 -8.83 13.19 -13.10
CA SER A 79 -9.09 14.56 -13.51
C SER A 79 -8.96 14.69 -15.03
N LEU A 80 -9.96 15.27 -15.69
CA LEU A 80 -9.97 15.55 -17.12
C LEU A 80 -9.50 16.98 -17.45
N ILE A 81 -9.34 17.83 -16.44
CA ILE A 81 -8.87 19.22 -16.59
C ILE A 81 -7.44 19.31 -16.03
N PRO A 82 -6.41 19.53 -16.86
CA PRO A 82 -5.05 19.72 -16.38
C PRO A 82 -4.98 20.90 -15.40
N ASP A 83 -4.43 20.67 -14.21
CA ASP A 83 -4.17 21.71 -13.21
C ASP A 83 -2.84 21.40 -12.52
N PRO A 84 -1.73 21.97 -13.01
CA PRO A 84 -0.41 21.68 -12.48
C PRO A 84 -0.25 21.98 -10.99
N GLY A 85 -0.98 22.97 -10.46
CA GLY A 85 -0.90 23.36 -9.05
C GLY A 85 -1.65 22.39 -8.14
N ARG A 86 -2.79 21.85 -8.59
CA ARG A 86 -3.47 20.76 -7.88
C ARG A 86 -2.67 19.46 -7.96
N ASP A 87 -2.16 19.12 -9.15
CA ASP A 87 -1.44 17.87 -9.36
C ASP A 87 -0.13 17.86 -8.55
N ALA A 88 0.59 18.99 -8.48
CA ALA A 88 1.78 19.13 -7.61
C ALA A 88 1.44 18.97 -6.12
N ARG A 89 0.32 19.50 -5.64
CA ARG A 89 -0.12 19.32 -4.24
C ARG A 89 -0.43 17.86 -3.93
N TRP A 90 -1.15 17.17 -4.81
CA TRP A 90 -1.44 15.75 -4.62
C TRP A 90 -0.19 14.90 -4.66
N TRP A 91 0.74 15.19 -5.57
CA TRP A 91 2.01 14.48 -5.62
C TRP A 91 2.87 14.69 -4.37
N GLY A 92 2.92 15.91 -3.83
CA GLY A 92 3.60 16.16 -2.56
C GLY A 92 3.01 15.35 -1.40
N GLU A 93 1.68 15.20 -1.37
CA GLU A 93 1.02 14.36 -0.37
C GLU A 93 1.29 12.86 -0.59
N ILE A 94 1.21 12.38 -1.83
CA ILE A 94 1.53 10.98 -2.17
C ILE A 94 2.98 10.64 -1.79
N GLU A 95 3.94 11.51 -2.10
CA GLU A 95 5.35 11.33 -1.73
C GLU A 95 5.53 11.23 -0.22
N ARG A 96 4.88 12.13 0.54
CA ARG A 96 4.90 12.13 2.01
C ARG A 96 4.34 10.81 2.57
N LEU A 97 3.18 10.37 2.05
CA LEU A 97 2.55 9.12 2.47
C LEU A 97 3.38 7.89 2.10
N MET A 98 4.04 7.89 0.93
CA MET A 98 4.94 6.80 0.54
C MET A 98 6.17 6.72 1.44
N GLY A 99 6.69 7.85 1.92
CA GLY A 99 7.73 7.85 2.95
C GLY A 99 7.27 7.20 4.27
N GLU A 100 6.00 7.39 4.64
CA GLU A 100 5.42 6.71 5.80
C GLU A 100 5.20 5.21 5.56
N VAL A 101 4.74 4.82 4.36
CA VAL A 101 4.65 3.41 3.96
C VAL A 101 5.98 2.70 4.17
N ASP A 102 7.08 3.31 3.75
CA ASP A 102 8.42 2.72 3.87
C ASP A 102 8.81 2.45 5.33
N GLY A 103 8.49 3.39 6.24
CA GLY A 103 8.66 3.18 7.67
C GLY A 103 7.74 2.10 8.24
N MET A 104 6.50 2.01 7.74
CA MET A 104 5.53 1.01 8.17
C MET A 104 5.90 -0.40 7.71
N VAL A 105 6.50 -0.57 6.52
CA VAL A 105 6.96 -1.86 6.00
C VAL A 105 7.96 -2.49 6.97
N ALA A 106 8.95 -1.73 7.44
CA ALA A 106 9.92 -2.23 8.41
C ALA A 106 9.25 -2.73 9.70
N GLY A 107 8.27 -1.97 10.22
CA GLY A 107 7.49 -2.36 11.40
C GLY A 107 6.63 -3.61 11.18
N ALA A 108 5.98 -3.71 10.02
CA ALA A 108 5.18 -4.87 9.62
C ALA A 108 6.04 -6.13 9.45
N SER A 109 7.23 -6.00 8.85
CA SER A 109 8.19 -7.09 8.72
C SER A 109 8.72 -7.58 10.07
N ALA A 110 8.96 -6.65 11.01
CA ALA A 110 9.46 -7.00 12.34
C ALA A 110 8.48 -7.89 13.12
N VAL A 111 7.17 -7.60 13.07
CA VAL A 111 6.15 -8.43 13.75
C VAL A 111 5.95 -9.80 13.10
N LEU A 112 6.48 -10.00 11.89
CA LEU A 112 6.48 -11.29 11.18
C LEU A 112 7.79 -12.08 11.34
N GLY A 113 8.67 -11.67 12.26
CA GLY A 113 9.95 -12.34 12.49
C GLY A 113 11.06 -11.92 11.51
N GLY A 114 10.97 -10.70 10.95
CA GLY A 114 12.04 -10.13 10.12
C GLY A 114 11.97 -10.54 8.65
N VAL A 115 10.77 -10.75 8.11
CA VAL A 115 10.57 -11.02 6.67
C VAL A 115 11.10 -9.84 5.87
N LEU A 116 12.15 -10.06 5.07
CA LEU A 116 12.65 -9.08 4.11
C LEU A 116 11.64 -9.02 2.95
N VAL A 117 11.11 -7.81 2.73
CA VAL A 117 10.17 -7.42 1.67
C VAL A 117 10.82 -6.30 0.90
#